data_AF-A0A8R1ECC1-F1
#
_entry.id   AF-A0A8R1ECC1-F1
#
_cell.length_a   1.000
_cell.length_b   1.000
_cell.length_c   1.000
_cell.angle_alpha   90.00
_cell.angle_beta   90.00
_cell.angle_gamma   90.00
#
_symmetry.space_group_name_H-M   'P 1'
#
loop_
_entity.id
_entity.type
_entity.pdbx_description
1 polymer ?
#
loop_
_entity_poly.entity_id
_entity_poly.type
_entity_poly.pdbx_seq_one_letter_code
_entity_poly.pdbx_strand_id
1 'polypeptide(L)'
;MNEQNKKTVQEETPKTTQGVCCTAKADVRYSRVSTDELNQQATEHIHIPVIELDQFRRVKRRRMRTFGRKSRWGRNATRWQPAAAVSALLAMALLIPVILQSKTPAPVPAVPVTYPEPQVRVYLSATGTTMNLPLEDYVTGVVAAEMPAEFRLEALKAQAIAARTFIVRRLAASDTSGVPSGAADVTDTVSHQVFIPPDQVKADWTRLGKAKEWEKLQQAVRESRDTVMTYQGKAITASFFSTSNGYTENAEDVWGNAVPYLQSVDSPWDKTLAPGYKQTVTMKRNEI
;
A
#
# COMPACT_ATOMS: atom_id res chain seq x y z
N MET A 1 -5.06 -56.19 -24.98
CA MET A 1 -5.03 -55.83 -26.42
C MET A 1 -5.92 -54.61 -26.59
N ASN A 2 -5.38 -53.55 -27.22
CA ASN A 2 -5.98 -52.28 -27.66
C ASN A 2 -6.34 -51.29 -26.52
N GLU A 3 -5.51 -50.31 -26.14
CA GLU A 3 -4.68 -49.33 -26.88
C GLU A 3 -5.50 -48.14 -27.47
N GLN A 4 -5.07 -46.94 -27.06
CA GLN A 4 -5.24 -45.61 -27.66
C GLN A 4 -6.56 -44.83 -27.47
N ASN A 5 -6.53 -43.83 -26.58
CA ASN A 5 -6.59 -42.44 -27.06
C ASN A 5 -5.90 -41.47 -26.08
N LYS A 6 -4.69 -41.06 -26.46
CA LYS A 6 -3.82 -40.09 -25.77
C LYS A 6 -4.13 -38.72 -26.37
N LYS A 7 -4.73 -37.81 -25.60
CA LYS A 7 -4.78 -36.38 -25.95
C LYS A 7 -3.85 -35.60 -25.03
N THR A 8 -2.68 -35.31 -25.60
CA THR A 8 -1.71 -34.33 -25.16
C THR A 8 -2.37 -32.95 -25.17
N VAL A 9 -2.51 -32.30 -24.02
CA VAL A 9 -2.82 -30.87 -23.93
C VAL A 9 -1.50 -30.16 -23.70
N GLN A 10 -1.14 -29.32 -24.65
CA GLN A 10 0.06 -28.50 -24.58
C GLN A 10 -0.13 -27.39 -23.54
N GLU A 11 0.84 -27.29 -22.64
CA GLU A 11 0.96 -26.28 -21.60
C GLU A 11 1.59 -25.02 -22.21
N GLU A 12 0.75 -24.10 -22.68
CA GLU A 12 1.18 -22.73 -22.97
C GLU A 12 1.10 -21.91 -21.68
N THR A 13 2.25 -21.42 -21.23
CA THR A 13 2.40 -20.59 -20.04
C THR A 13 2.03 -19.13 -20.36
N PRO A 14 0.98 -18.54 -19.75
CA PRO A 14 0.74 -17.11 -19.88
C PRO A 14 1.55 -16.38 -18.82
N LYS A 15 2.54 -15.60 -19.28
CA LYS A 15 3.24 -14.59 -18.47
C LYS A 15 2.22 -13.58 -17.96
N THR A 16 1.74 -13.77 -16.73
CA THR A 16 0.71 -12.90 -16.15
C THR A 16 1.37 -11.92 -15.20
N THR A 17 1.34 -10.65 -15.57
CA THR A 17 1.69 -9.55 -14.66
C THR A 17 0.41 -9.21 -13.90
N GLN A 18 0.33 -9.48 -12.60
CA GLN A 18 -0.87 -9.24 -11.78
C GLN A 18 -0.61 -8.16 -10.74
N GLY A 19 -1.57 -7.23 -10.59
CA GLY A 19 -1.53 -6.09 -9.66
C GLY A 19 -2.28 -6.38 -8.36
N VAL A 20 -1.85 -5.74 -7.27
CA VAL A 20 -2.49 -5.82 -5.94
C VAL A 20 -3.29 -4.55 -5.71
N CYS A 21 -4.52 -4.69 -5.22
CA CYS A 21 -5.37 -3.57 -4.80
C CYS A 21 -5.16 -3.30 -3.30
N CYS A 22 -4.19 -2.44 -2.98
CA CYS A 22 -4.09 -1.88 -1.62
C CYS A 22 -5.01 -0.65 -1.52
N THR A 23 -5.92 -0.66 -0.54
CA THR A 23 -6.90 0.40 -0.37
C THR A 23 -6.31 1.59 0.39
N ALA A 24 -6.08 2.71 -0.29
CA ALA A 24 -5.94 4.02 0.35
C ALA A 24 -6.18 5.14 -0.66
N LYS A 25 -7.01 6.12 -0.30
CA LYS A 25 -7.12 7.39 -1.04
C LYS A 25 -6.32 8.47 -0.31
N ALA A 26 -5.02 8.52 -0.57
CA ALA A 26 -4.19 9.70 -0.36
C ALA A 26 -2.96 9.64 -1.28
N ASP A 27 -2.48 10.80 -1.71
CA ASP A 27 -1.30 10.96 -2.59
C ASP A 27 -0.06 10.38 -1.88
N VAL A 28 0.47 9.27 -2.38
CA VAL A 28 1.64 8.59 -1.79
C VAL A 28 2.86 9.47 -1.99
N ARG A 29 3.28 10.19 -0.95
CA ARG A 29 4.59 10.84 -0.91
C ARG A 29 5.55 10.09 0.01
N TYR A 30 6.68 9.71 -0.56
CA TYR A 30 7.84 9.21 0.18
C TYR A 30 8.56 10.40 0.82
N SER A 31 8.63 10.43 2.15
CA SER A 31 9.49 11.39 2.84
C SER A 31 10.07 10.78 4.12
N ARG A 32 11.40 10.83 4.24
CA ARG A 32 12.11 10.79 5.52
C ARG A 32 12.14 12.21 6.06
N VAL A 33 11.57 12.47 7.23
CA VAL A 33 11.83 13.71 7.96
C VAL A 33 11.96 13.46 9.46
N SER A 34 13.01 14.07 9.98
CA SER A 34 13.48 14.19 11.35
C SER A 34 12.44 14.81 12.28
N THR A 35 12.33 14.25 13.48
CA THR A 35 11.64 14.86 14.61
C THR A 35 12.41 16.08 15.09
N ASP A 36 11.77 17.24 15.12
CA ASP A 36 11.87 18.17 16.24
C ASP A 36 10.72 19.17 16.23
N GLU A 37 10.27 19.50 17.44
CA GLU A 37 9.34 20.55 17.85
C GLU A 37 7.85 20.22 18.07
N LEU A 38 7.58 19.97 19.37
CA LEU A 38 6.40 20.34 20.19
C LEU A 38 5.26 19.31 20.28
N ASN A 39 5.26 18.45 21.30
CA ASN A 39 4.94 18.85 22.68
C ASN A 39 5.02 17.63 23.63
N GLN A 40 5.61 17.84 24.79
CA GLN A 40 5.78 16.86 25.87
C GLN A 40 4.45 16.48 26.48
N GLN A 41 4.09 15.19 26.44
CA GLN A 41 3.64 14.39 27.59
C GLN A 41 3.19 12.98 27.15
N ALA A 42 3.88 11.97 27.70
CA ALA A 42 3.44 10.59 27.90
C ALA A 42 3.20 9.69 26.66
N THR A 43 4.25 9.03 26.16
CA THR A 43 4.40 7.55 26.06
C THR A 43 5.76 7.22 25.43
N GLU A 44 6.39 6.09 25.77
CA GLU A 44 7.56 5.57 25.04
C GLU A 44 7.18 5.37 23.56
N HIS A 45 7.67 6.27 22.70
CA HIS A 45 7.28 6.31 21.29
C HIS A 45 8.13 5.35 20.47
N ILE A 46 7.49 4.31 19.94
CA ILE A 46 8.06 3.44 18.91
C ILE A 46 8.22 4.26 17.62
N HIS A 47 9.46 4.49 17.20
CA HIS A 47 9.78 5.23 15.99
C HIS A 47 9.79 4.28 14.79
N ILE A 48 8.66 4.18 14.08
CA ILE A 48 8.46 3.36 12.87
C ILE A 48 8.43 4.31 11.66
N PRO A 49 9.17 4.11 10.55
CA PRO A 49 8.99 4.92 9.35
C PRO A 49 7.53 4.88 8.85
N VAL A 50 6.96 6.07 8.72
CA VAL A 50 5.53 6.29 8.54
C VAL A 50 5.20 6.66 7.09
N ILE A 51 4.26 5.95 6.47
CA ILE A 51 3.49 6.48 5.34
C ILE A 51 2.30 7.23 5.94
N GLU A 52 2.33 8.57 5.89
CA GLU A 52 1.27 9.43 6.39
C GLU A 52 0.31 9.79 5.25
N LEU A 53 -0.94 9.36 5.36
CA LEU A 53 -1.97 9.53 4.32
C LEU A 53 -2.76 10.84 4.47
N ASP A 54 -2.10 11.98 4.68
CA ASP A 54 -2.78 13.26 4.93
C ASP A 54 -2.69 14.28 3.77
N GLN A 55 -3.85 14.87 3.46
CA GLN A 55 -4.15 16.04 2.59
C GLN A 55 -4.43 15.81 1.08
N PHE A 56 -5.70 15.98 0.67
CA PHE A 56 -6.09 17.09 -0.22
C PHE A 56 -7.54 17.57 -0.06
N ARG A 57 -7.65 18.91 -0.02
CA ARG A 57 -8.86 19.73 0.19
C ARG A 57 -9.85 19.69 -0.97
N ARG A 58 -11.14 19.81 -0.60
CA ARG A 58 -12.32 20.12 -1.43
C ARG A 58 -12.00 21.07 -2.60
N VAL A 59 -12.24 20.61 -3.83
CA VAL A 59 -12.36 21.48 -5.01
C VAL A 59 -13.60 22.35 -4.85
N LYS A 60 -13.46 23.57 -4.31
CA LYS A 60 -14.50 24.60 -4.45
C LYS A 60 -14.52 25.03 -5.92
N ARG A 61 -15.59 24.68 -6.64
CA ARG A 61 -15.93 25.21 -7.97
C ARG A 61 -15.89 26.74 -7.91
N ARG A 62 -14.89 27.38 -8.53
CA ARG A 62 -14.90 28.83 -8.77
C ARG A 62 -15.87 29.12 -9.90
N ARG A 63 -16.99 29.77 -9.56
CA ARG A 63 -17.97 30.36 -10.48
C ARG A 63 -17.23 31.43 -11.31
N MET A 64 -17.08 31.22 -12.62
CA MET A 64 -16.60 32.25 -13.54
C MET A 64 -17.55 33.44 -13.49
N ARG A 65 -17.06 34.60 -13.08
CA ARG A 65 -17.71 35.89 -13.36
C ARG A 65 -17.30 36.32 -14.76
N THR A 66 -18.29 36.43 -15.63
CA THR A 66 -18.18 37.04 -16.95
C THR A 66 -17.79 38.51 -16.78
N PHE A 67 -16.61 38.90 -17.25
CA PHE A 67 -16.28 40.31 -17.40
C PHE A 67 -16.79 40.79 -18.76
N GLY A 68 -17.76 41.69 -18.71
CA GLY A 68 -18.33 42.38 -19.87
C GLY A 68 -17.26 43.19 -20.60
N ARG A 69 -17.20 42.96 -21.91
CA ARG A 69 -16.35 43.65 -22.88
C ARG A 69 -16.96 45.04 -23.13
N LYS A 70 -16.35 46.11 -22.61
CA LYS A 70 -16.61 47.48 -23.09
C LYS A 70 -15.46 47.91 -23.99
N SER A 71 -15.78 48.06 -25.27
CA SER A 71 -14.94 48.70 -26.27
C SER A 71 -14.85 50.20 -25.99
N ARG A 72 -13.65 50.77 -26.12
CA ARG A 72 -13.53 52.18 -26.50
C ARG A 72 -12.37 52.35 -27.45
N TRP A 73 -12.76 52.64 -28.69
CA TRP A 73 -11.89 53.03 -29.78
C TRP A 73 -11.34 54.42 -29.49
N GLY A 74 -10.03 54.58 -29.67
CA GLY A 74 -9.34 55.86 -29.61
C GLY A 74 -8.07 55.75 -30.44
N ARG A 75 -8.14 56.22 -31.69
CA ARG A 75 -6.97 56.39 -32.56
C ARG A 75 -6.25 57.67 -32.15
N ASN A 76 -4.94 57.63 -31.95
CA ASN A 76 -3.95 58.34 -32.78
C ASN A 76 -2.54 58.29 -32.18
N ALA A 77 -1.60 57.93 -33.06
CA ALA A 77 -0.20 58.36 -33.17
C ALA A 77 0.69 58.40 -31.91
N THR A 78 1.79 57.63 -31.90
CA THR A 78 3.16 58.10 -32.24
C THR A 78 4.21 57.02 -31.86
N ARG A 79 4.98 56.61 -32.88
CA ARG A 79 6.38 56.11 -32.93
C ARG A 79 7.13 55.66 -31.63
N TRP A 80 7.67 54.41 -31.65
CA TRP A 80 9.01 53.90 -31.22
C TRP A 80 9.68 54.54 -29.97
N GLN A 81 10.19 53.89 -28.91
CA GLN A 81 10.58 52.52 -28.48
C GLN A 81 10.55 52.50 -26.91
N PRO A 82 10.59 51.34 -26.24
CA PRO A 82 11.83 51.04 -25.52
C PRO A 82 12.23 49.57 -25.66
N ALA A 83 13.13 49.29 -26.61
CA ALA A 83 13.81 47.99 -26.70
C ALA A 83 14.68 47.69 -25.46
N ALA A 84 14.87 48.65 -24.54
CA ALA A 84 15.65 48.49 -23.32
C ALA A 84 14.88 47.77 -22.18
N ALA A 85 13.55 47.89 -22.10
CA ALA A 85 12.78 47.37 -20.96
C ALA A 85 12.53 45.85 -21.03
N VAL A 86 12.43 45.30 -22.25
CA VAL A 86 12.19 43.85 -22.46
C VAL A 86 13.47 43.04 -22.20
N SER A 87 14.64 43.60 -22.53
CA SER A 87 15.94 42.95 -22.32
C SER A 87 16.32 42.82 -20.83
N ALA A 88 15.96 43.80 -20.00
CA ALA A 88 16.23 43.76 -18.56
C ALA A 88 15.35 42.73 -17.81
N LEU A 89 14.10 42.53 -18.25
CA LEU A 89 13.19 41.51 -17.70
C LEU A 89 13.57 40.08 -18.11
N LEU A 90 14.09 39.89 -19.33
CA LEU A 90 14.65 38.61 -19.79
C LEU A 90 15.96 38.26 -19.06
N ALA A 91 16.83 39.24 -18.79
CA ALA A 91 18.05 39.03 -18.01
C ALA A 91 17.76 38.70 -16.54
N MET A 92 16.76 39.34 -15.91
CA MET A 92 16.30 38.95 -14.57
C MET A 92 15.65 37.56 -14.56
N ALA A 93 14.85 37.19 -15.57
CA ALA A 93 14.24 35.86 -15.68
C ALA A 93 15.27 34.72 -15.87
N LEU A 94 16.43 35.01 -16.46
CA LEU A 94 17.55 34.06 -16.61
C LEU A 94 18.45 33.97 -15.37
N LEU A 95 18.40 34.94 -14.45
CA LEU A 95 19.16 34.92 -13.18
C LEU A 95 18.37 34.28 -12.03
N ILE A 96 17.03 34.22 -12.10
CA ILE A 96 16.18 33.59 -11.08
C ILE A 96 16.47 32.08 -10.86
N PRO A 97 16.85 31.26 -11.86
CA PRO A 97 17.20 29.85 -11.61
C PRO A 97 18.57 29.66 -10.94
N VAL A 98 19.42 30.69 -10.89
CA VAL A 98 20.77 30.59 -10.29
C VAL A 98 20.75 30.87 -8.79
N ILE A 99 19.79 31.68 -8.31
CA ILE A 99 19.67 32.05 -6.88
C ILE A 99 18.84 31.03 -6.10
N LEU A 100 18.10 30.14 -6.78
CA LEU A 100 17.31 29.06 -6.17
C LEU A 100 17.98 27.68 -6.28
N GLN A 101 19.31 27.62 -6.19
CA GLN A 101 19.95 26.40 -5.73
C GLN A 101 19.70 26.28 -4.22
N SER A 102 18.50 25.80 -3.85
CA SER A 102 18.25 25.31 -2.51
C SER A 102 19.30 24.24 -2.23
N LYS A 103 20.26 24.57 -1.38
CA LYS A 103 21.29 23.67 -0.89
C LYS A 103 20.55 22.52 -0.19
N THR A 104 20.29 21.44 -0.93
CA THR A 104 19.69 20.23 -0.36
C THR A 104 20.61 19.82 0.78
N PRO A 105 20.16 19.82 2.05
CA PRO A 105 20.99 19.29 3.12
C PRO A 105 21.30 17.84 2.73
N ALA A 106 22.58 17.47 2.81
CA ALA A 106 23.00 16.11 2.57
C ALA A 106 22.12 15.17 3.41
N PRO A 107 21.68 14.02 2.88
CA PRO A 107 20.91 13.06 3.67
C PRO A 107 21.73 12.75 4.92
N VAL A 108 21.21 13.15 6.08
CA VAL A 108 21.82 12.84 7.37
C VAL A 108 21.94 11.32 7.43
N PRO A 109 23.14 10.75 7.69
CA PRO A 109 23.28 9.32 7.80
C PRO A 109 22.33 8.84 8.90
N ALA A 110 21.36 7.99 8.51
CA ALA A 110 20.43 7.39 9.45
C ALA A 110 21.24 6.57 10.45
N VAL A 111 21.35 7.05 11.67
CA VAL A 111 21.89 6.26 12.77
C VAL A 111 20.94 5.07 12.94
N PRO A 112 21.40 3.82 12.83
CA PRO A 112 20.52 2.66 13.02
C PRO A 112 20.12 2.62 14.49
N VAL A 113 18.91 3.04 14.80
CA VAL A 113 18.35 2.83 16.13
C VAL A 113 17.89 1.37 16.18
N THR A 114 18.62 0.54 16.93
CA THR A 114 18.28 -0.87 17.12
C THR A 114 17.23 -0.97 18.23
N TYR A 115 15.96 -1.05 17.84
CA TYR A 115 14.88 -1.42 18.77
C TYR A 115 14.72 -2.94 18.81
N PRO A 116 14.41 -3.54 19.98
CA PRO A 116 14.05 -4.94 20.04
C PRO A 116 12.80 -5.18 19.20
N GLU A 117 12.87 -6.16 18.30
CA GLU A 117 11.76 -6.51 17.42
C GLU A 117 10.58 -7.07 18.23
N PRO A 118 9.34 -6.56 18.05
CA PRO A 118 8.17 -7.09 18.74
C PRO A 118 7.94 -8.56 18.45
N GLN A 119 7.42 -9.27 19.44
CA GLN A 119 6.97 -10.66 19.29
C GLN A 119 5.47 -10.68 18.97
N VAL A 120 5.08 -11.64 18.14
CA VAL A 120 3.69 -11.89 17.75
C VAL A 120 3.29 -13.27 18.23
N ARG A 121 2.16 -13.38 18.93
CA ARG A 121 1.55 -14.67 19.28
C ARG A 121 0.46 -15.01 18.29
N VAL A 122 0.64 -16.10 17.56
CA VAL A 122 -0.31 -16.60 16.56
C VAL A 122 -0.95 -17.89 17.06
N TYR A 123 -2.27 -17.90 17.14
CA TYR A 123 -3.03 -19.13 17.38
C TYR A 123 -3.17 -19.93 16.09
N LEU A 124 -2.66 -21.16 16.10
CA LEU A 124 -2.74 -22.11 14.99
C LEU A 124 -4.02 -22.94 15.10
N SER A 125 -4.99 -22.69 14.23
CA SER A 125 -6.30 -23.33 14.28
C SER A 125 -6.24 -24.84 14.06
N ALA A 126 -5.31 -25.33 13.25
CA ALA A 126 -5.18 -26.76 12.96
C ALA A 126 -4.76 -27.59 14.18
N THR A 127 -3.91 -27.02 15.05
CA THR A 127 -3.35 -27.71 16.23
C THR A 127 -3.93 -27.23 17.55
N GLY A 128 -4.59 -26.08 17.57
CA GLY A 128 -5.07 -25.44 18.79
C GLY A 128 -3.96 -24.85 19.68
N THR A 129 -2.73 -24.71 19.14
CA THR A 129 -1.57 -24.22 19.88
C THR A 129 -1.25 -22.77 19.52
N THR A 130 -0.48 -22.08 20.37
CA THR A 130 0.01 -20.72 20.09
C THR A 130 1.50 -20.77 19.75
N MET A 131 1.87 -20.18 18.62
CA MET A 131 3.24 -19.96 18.19
C MET A 131 3.65 -18.53 18.53
N ASN A 132 4.87 -18.34 19.02
CA ASN A 132 5.43 -17.02 19.28
C ASN A 132 6.65 -16.80 18.37
N LEU A 133 6.65 -15.71 17.60
CA LEU A 133 7.69 -15.42 16.62
C LEU A 133 7.94 -13.92 16.46
N PRO A 134 9.11 -13.50 15.95
CA PRO A 134 9.38 -12.11 15.60
C PRO A 134 8.39 -11.55 14.58
N LEU A 135 8.13 -10.25 14.65
CA LEU A 135 7.21 -9.54 13.77
C LEU A 135 7.47 -9.78 12.28
N GLU A 136 8.72 -9.73 11.84
CA GLU A 136 9.10 -9.90 10.42
C GLU A 136 8.95 -11.35 9.95
N ASP A 137 9.10 -12.32 10.85
CA ASP A 137 8.81 -13.73 10.56
C ASP A 137 7.29 -13.95 10.44
N TYR A 138 6.49 -13.29 11.27
CA TYR A 138 5.03 -13.28 11.12
C TYR A 138 4.62 -12.68 9.76
N VAL A 139 5.15 -11.50 9.40
CA VAL A 139 4.87 -10.85 8.12
C VAL A 139 5.29 -11.74 6.94
N THR A 140 6.43 -12.42 7.04
CA THR A 140 6.88 -13.39 6.03
C THR A 140 5.86 -14.50 5.82
N GLY A 141 5.34 -15.09 6.90
CA GLY A 141 4.33 -16.14 6.83
C GLY A 141 3.00 -15.68 6.25
N VAL A 142 2.56 -14.44 6.57
CA VAL A 142 1.34 -13.85 6.00
C VAL A 142 1.49 -13.58 4.51
N VAL A 143 2.58 -12.93 4.08
CA VAL A 143 2.80 -12.61 2.66
C VAL A 143 2.87 -13.89 1.83
N ALA A 144 3.50 -14.94 2.35
CA ALA A 144 3.58 -16.24 1.66
C ALA A 144 2.22 -16.93 1.50
N ALA A 145 1.29 -16.70 2.43
CA ALA A 145 -0.02 -17.32 2.44
C ALA A 145 -1.07 -16.56 1.63
N GLU A 146 -1.01 -15.22 1.67
CA GLU A 146 -2.03 -14.34 1.07
C GLU A 146 -1.72 -13.97 -0.39
N MET A 147 -0.45 -14.01 -0.80
CA MET A 147 -0.03 -13.43 -2.07
C MET A 147 0.89 -14.35 -2.88
N PRO A 148 0.54 -14.66 -4.15
CA PRO A 148 1.38 -15.51 -4.98
C PRO A 148 2.77 -14.91 -5.18
N ALA A 149 3.79 -15.74 -5.00
CA ALA A 149 5.18 -15.32 -5.04
C ALA A 149 5.60 -14.80 -6.41
N GLU A 150 4.89 -15.16 -7.47
CA GLU A 150 5.16 -14.76 -8.86
C GLU A 150 4.86 -13.26 -9.10
N PHE A 151 4.12 -12.61 -8.21
CA PHE A 151 3.77 -11.20 -8.33
C PHE A 151 5.01 -10.30 -8.28
N ARG A 152 4.83 -9.05 -8.72
CA ARG A 152 5.90 -8.05 -8.76
C ARG A 152 6.42 -7.75 -7.36
N LEU A 153 7.72 -7.46 -7.25
CA LEU A 153 8.36 -7.15 -5.97
C LEU A 153 7.66 -6.00 -5.21
N GLU A 154 7.28 -4.94 -5.90
CA GLU A 154 6.58 -3.80 -5.28
C GLU A 154 5.19 -4.16 -4.76
N ALA A 155 4.50 -5.12 -5.39
CA ALA A 155 3.25 -5.65 -4.87
C ALA A 155 3.49 -6.46 -3.57
N LEU A 156 4.56 -7.25 -3.52
CA LEU A 156 4.90 -8.03 -2.33
C LEU A 156 5.28 -7.11 -1.16
N LYS A 157 5.98 -6.00 -1.44
CA LYS A 157 6.28 -4.95 -0.45
C LYS A 157 5.01 -4.28 0.06
N ALA A 158 4.09 -3.93 -0.82
CA ALA A 158 2.81 -3.32 -0.43
C ALA A 158 2.01 -4.26 0.49
N GLN A 159 1.98 -5.55 0.16
CA GLN A 159 1.35 -6.57 1.00
C GLN A 159 2.06 -6.73 2.36
N ALA A 160 3.40 -6.74 2.38
CA ALA A 160 4.17 -6.80 3.62
C ALA A 160 3.88 -5.59 4.54
N ILE A 161 3.77 -4.39 3.97
CA ILE A 161 3.39 -3.17 4.70
C ILE A 161 1.96 -3.30 5.24
N ALA A 162 1.02 -3.80 4.45
CA ALA A 162 -0.36 -4.02 4.90
C ALA A 162 -0.45 -5.05 6.04
N ALA A 163 0.22 -6.19 5.90
CA ALA A 163 0.31 -7.23 6.91
C ALA A 163 0.91 -6.69 8.22
N ARG A 164 2.04 -5.97 8.14
CA ARG A 164 2.70 -5.34 9.29
C ARG A 164 1.81 -4.30 9.96
N THR A 165 1.15 -3.46 9.18
CA THR A 165 0.25 -2.42 9.71
C THR A 165 -0.89 -3.03 10.52
N PHE A 166 -1.49 -4.11 10.00
CA PHE A 166 -2.55 -4.82 10.69
C PHE A 166 -2.10 -5.33 12.07
N ILE A 167 -1.00 -6.07 12.13
CA ILE A 167 -0.55 -6.65 13.39
C ILE A 167 -0.03 -5.59 14.37
N VAL A 168 0.68 -4.57 13.90
CA VAL A 168 1.15 -3.45 14.74
C VAL A 168 -0.03 -2.72 15.37
N ARG A 169 -1.12 -2.48 14.61
CA ARG A 169 -2.35 -1.88 15.15
C ARG A 169 -2.94 -2.73 16.28
N ARG A 170 -2.98 -4.05 16.12
CA ARG A 170 -3.53 -4.96 17.15
C ARG A 170 -2.65 -5.00 18.41
N LEU A 171 -1.34 -5.13 18.23
CA LEU A 171 -0.39 -5.11 19.35
C LEU A 171 -0.47 -3.78 20.14
N ALA A 172 -0.49 -2.65 19.44
CA ALA A 172 -0.60 -1.33 20.07
C ALA A 172 -1.92 -1.14 20.84
N ALA A 173 -3.00 -1.77 20.40
CA ALA A 173 -4.29 -1.75 21.07
C ALA A 173 -4.48 -2.86 22.11
N SER A 174 -3.51 -3.78 22.26
CA SER A 174 -3.66 -5.05 23.00
C SER A 174 -4.92 -5.82 22.59
N ASP A 175 -5.25 -5.79 21.30
CA ASP A 175 -6.48 -6.34 20.74
C ASP A 175 -6.35 -7.84 20.47
N THR A 176 -6.99 -8.65 21.33
CA THR A 176 -7.09 -10.11 21.20
C THR A 176 -8.48 -10.58 20.76
N SER A 177 -9.32 -9.66 20.25
CA SER A 177 -10.66 -9.99 19.77
C SER A 177 -10.64 -11.06 18.68
N GLY A 178 -11.61 -11.99 18.69
CA GLY A 178 -11.69 -13.06 17.69
C GLY A 178 -10.70 -14.22 17.88
N VAL A 179 -9.77 -14.14 18.83
CA VAL A 179 -8.85 -15.23 19.17
C VAL A 179 -9.46 -16.15 20.23
N PRO A 180 -9.45 -17.49 20.04
CA PRO A 180 -9.88 -18.41 21.08
C PRO A 180 -9.13 -18.18 22.39
N SER A 181 -9.86 -18.08 23.51
CA SER A 181 -9.32 -17.82 24.87
C SER A 181 -8.56 -16.50 25.10
N GLY A 182 -8.43 -15.63 24.09
CA GLY A 182 -7.71 -14.35 24.20
C GLY A 182 -6.21 -14.48 24.47
N ALA A 183 -5.64 -15.68 24.31
CA ALA A 183 -4.26 -16.01 24.68
C ALA A 183 -3.21 -15.64 23.61
N ALA A 184 -3.65 -15.27 22.41
CA ALA A 184 -2.80 -14.88 21.29
C ALA A 184 -3.27 -13.53 20.70
N ASP A 185 -2.45 -12.93 19.86
CA ASP A 185 -2.71 -11.61 19.26
C ASP A 185 -3.58 -11.75 17.99
N VAL A 186 -3.42 -12.86 17.27
CA VAL A 186 -4.12 -13.18 16.01
C VAL A 186 -4.31 -14.69 15.84
N THR A 187 -5.15 -15.08 14.88
CA THR A 187 -5.32 -16.45 14.39
C THR A 187 -4.73 -16.59 12.98
N ASP A 188 -4.48 -17.81 12.54
CA ASP A 188 -3.97 -18.15 11.20
C ASP A 188 -5.03 -18.24 10.09
N THR A 189 -6.23 -17.70 10.33
CA THR A 189 -7.37 -17.80 9.40
C THR A 189 -7.76 -16.45 8.82
N VAL A 190 -8.67 -16.48 7.83
CA VAL A 190 -9.25 -15.28 7.18
C VAL A 190 -9.96 -14.32 8.14
N SER A 191 -10.26 -14.75 9.37
CA SER A 191 -10.79 -13.85 10.41
C SER A 191 -9.80 -12.76 10.81
N HIS A 192 -8.50 -13.01 10.63
CA HIS A 192 -7.43 -12.06 10.84
C HIS A 192 -6.59 -11.93 9.57
N GLN A 193 -5.65 -12.85 9.38
CA GLN A 193 -4.82 -13.00 8.19
C GLN A 193 -4.47 -14.47 8.05
N VAL A 194 -4.49 -15.00 6.83
CA VAL A 194 -3.98 -16.35 6.58
C VAL A 194 -2.49 -16.35 6.88
N PHE A 195 -2.04 -17.30 7.67
CA PHE A 195 -0.65 -17.42 8.09
C PHE A 195 -0.16 -18.85 7.90
N ILE A 196 1.05 -19.00 7.34
CA ILE A 196 1.77 -20.27 7.28
C ILE A 196 3.12 -20.06 7.98
N PRO A 197 3.54 -20.93 8.91
CA PRO A 197 4.84 -20.83 9.55
C PRO A 197 5.99 -20.71 8.54
N PRO A 198 6.91 -19.73 8.66
CA PRO A 198 7.97 -19.50 7.67
C PRO A 198 8.86 -20.72 7.39
N ASP A 199 9.15 -21.54 8.41
CA ASP A 199 9.91 -22.78 8.25
C ASP A 199 9.17 -23.80 7.37
N GLN A 200 7.85 -23.87 7.50
CA GLN A 200 7.01 -24.70 6.64
C GLN A 200 7.02 -24.17 5.20
N VAL A 201 6.83 -22.86 5.00
CA VAL A 201 6.90 -22.24 3.67
C VAL A 201 8.25 -22.54 3.00
N LYS A 202 9.35 -22.33 3.73
CA LYS A 202 10.71 -22.58 3.24
C LYS A 202 10.90 -24.04 2.85
N ALA A 203 10.46 -24.97 3.68
CA ALA A 203 10.58 -26.40 3.41
C ALA A 203 9.79 -26.82 2.16
N ASP A 204 8.54 -26.37 2.05
CA ASP A 204 7.68 -26.67 0.90
C ASP A 204 8.22 -26.06 -0.39
N TRP A 205 8.65 -24.80 -0.36
CA TRP A 205 9.16 -24.12 -1.55
C TRP A 205 10.50 -24.67 -2.00
N THR A 206 11.37 -25.06 -1.06
CA THR A 206 12.62 -25.76 -1.38
C THR A 206 12.33 -27.06 -2.13
N ARG A 207 11.38 -27.87 -1.61
CA ARG A 207 10.95 -29.12 -2.25
C ARG A 207 10.36 -28.91 -3.65
N LEU A 208 9.68 -27.78 -3.87
CA LEU A 208 9.09 -27.40 -5.14
C LEU A 208 10.06 -26.67 -6.09
N GLY A 209 11.32 -26.48 -5.72
CA GLY A 209 12.30 -25.76 -6.53
C GLY A 209 12.09 -24.23 -6.60
N LYS A 210 11.31 -23.67 -5.68
CA LYS A 210 10.93 -22.24 -5.61
C LYS A 210 11.88 -21.38 -4.79
N ALA A 211 13.19 -21.63 -4.90
CA ALA A 211 14.21 -20.92 -4.11
C ALA A 211 14.27 -19.42 -4.44
N LYS A 212 14.10 -19.05 -5.72
CA LYS A 212 14.14 -17.65 -6.17
C LYS A 212 12.92 -16.86 -5.68
N GLU A 213 11.76 -17.50 -5.67
CA GLU A 213 10.52 -16.96 -5.13
C GLU A 213 10.65 -16.71 -3.64
N TRP A 214 11.25 -17.66 -2.90
CA TRP A 214 11.54 -17.51 -1.47
C TRP A 214 12.46 -16.31 -1.22
N GLU A 215 13.56 -16.19 -1.97
CA GLU A 215 14.47 -15.04 -1.87
C GLU A 215 13.78 -13.71 -2.18
N LYS A 216 12.93 -13.67 -3.21
CA LYS A 216 12.16 -12.47 -3.60
C LYS A 216 11.16 -12.07 -2.51
N LEU A 217 10.50 -13.03 -1.88
CA LEU A 217 9.59 -12.78 -0.77
C LEU A 217 10.34 -12.21 0.43
N GLN A 218 11.45 -12.85 0.82
CA GLN A 218 12.27 -12.34 1.92
C GLN A 218 12.85 -10.95 1.60
N GLN A 219 13.20 -10.70 0.33
CA GLN A 219 13.62 -9.37 -0.13
C GLN A 219 12.51 -8.35 0.06
N ALA A 220 11.26 -8.65 -0.31
CA ALA A 220 10.12 -7.76 -0.14
C ALA A 220 9.89 -7.39 1.34
N VAL A 221 9.95 -8.38 2.24
CA VAL A 221 9.81 -8.17 3.68
C VAL A 221 10.95 -7.31 4.21
N ARG A 222 12.20 -7.65 3.90
CA ARG A 222 13.39 -6.88 4.33
C ARG A 222 13.39 -5.44 3.81
N GLU A 223 13.06 -5.21 2.54
CA GLU A 223 13.08 -3.87 1.94
C GLU A 223 11.89 -3.01 2.38
N SER A 224 10.85 -3.61 2.95
CA SER A 224 9.71 -2.92 3.56
C SER A 224 9.73 -2.94 5.09
N ARG A 225 10.83 -3.43 5.69
CA ARG A 225 10.98 -3.56 7.14
C ARG A 225 10.72 -2.22 7.82
N ASP A 226 10.10 -2.31 8.99
CA ASP A 226 9.73 -1.16 9.82
C ASP A 226 8.79 -0.17 9.12
N THR A 227 8.18 -0.49 7.97
CA THR A 227 7.25 0.43 7.29
C THR A 227 5.81 0.03 7.57
N VAL A 228 5.00 0.99 8.05
CA VAL A 228 3.55 0.84 8.29
C VAL A 228 2.77 2.03 7.73
N MET A 229 1.47 1.81 7.47
CA MET A 229 0.54 2.86 7.05
C MET A 229 -0.15 3.48 8.26
N THR A 230 -0.22 4.80 8.31
CA THR A 230 -0.90 5.52 9.41
C THR A 230 -1.86 6.58 8.90
N TYR A 231 -2.83 6.91 9.75
CA TYR A 231 -3.73 8.05 9.61
C TYR A 231 -3.84 8.72 10.98
N GLN A 232 -3.60 10.03 11.03
CA GLN A 232 -3.54 10.79 12.29
C GLN A 232 -2.58 10.18 13.32
N GLY A 233 -1.40 9.76 12.86
CA GLY A 233 -0.34 9.17 13.70
C GLY A 233 -0.66 7.77 14.25
N LYS A 234 -1.77 7.15 13.86
CA LYS A 234 -2.18 5.80 14.31
C LYS A 234 -2.14 4.82 13.14
N ALA A 235 -1.66 3.61 13.39
CA ALA A 235 -1.70 2.53 12.41
C ALA A 235 -3.14 2.30 11.93
N ILE A 236 -3.34 2.23 10.62
CA ILE A 236 -4.67 2.09 10.03
C ILE A 236 -5.20 0.66 10.06
N THR A 237 -6.50 0.51 9.81
CA THR A 237 -7.04 -0.76 9.32
C THR A 237 -6.61 -0.96 7.86
N ALA A 238 -5.58 -1.78 7.63
CA ALA A 238 -5.03 -2.06 6.31
C ALA A 238 -5.74 -3.24 5.62
N SER A 239 -7.03 -3.08 5.31
CA SER A 239 -7.81 -4.11 4.62
C SER A 239 -7.35 -4.31 3.17
N PHE A 240 -7.26 -5.57 2.74
CA PHE A 240 -6.96 -5.96 1.36
C PHE A 240 -7.90 -7.09 0.93
N PHE A 241 -8.03 -7.30 -0.38
CA PHE A 241 -8.84 -8.37 -0.96
C PHE A 241 -8.29 -8.75 -2.34
N SER A 242 -8.70 -9.92 -2.85
CA SER A 242 -8.10 -10.54 -4.04
C SER A 242 -8.31 -9.73 -5.33
N THR A 243 -9.56 -9.37 -5.66
CA THR A 243 -9.91 -8.73 -6.93
C THR A 243 -11.17 -7.90 -6.77
N SER A 244 -11.16 -6.69 -7.33
CA SER A 244 -12.30 -5.77 -7.34
C SER A 244 -13.17 -5.96 -8.59
N ASN A 245 -14.37 -5.38 -8.56
CA ASN A 245 -15.23 -5.23 -9.74
C ASN A 245 -14.79 -4.03 -10.64
N GLY A 246 -13.59 -3.50 -10.42
CA GLY A 246 -13.07 -2.29 -11.06
C GLY A 246 -13.00 -1.07 -10.15
N TYR A 247 -13.63 -1.11 -8.98
CA TYR A 247 -13.52 -0.10 -7.94
C TYR A 247 -13.39 -0.77 -6.58
N THR A 248 -12.73 -0.11 -5.64
CA THR A 248 -12.78 -0.51 -4.23
C THR A 248 -14.10 -0.05 -3.61
N GLU A 249 -14.51 -0.66 -2.52
CA GLU A 249 -15.72 -0.27 -1.78
C GLU A 249 -15.41 0.80 -0.72
N ASN A 250 -16.40 1.61 -0.35
CA ASN A 250 -16.29 2.44 0.86
C ASN A 250 -16.48 1.55 2.10
N ALA A 251 -15.81 1.87 3.20
CA ALA A 251 -15.94 1.08 4.42
C ALA A 251 -17.36 1.04 4.99
N GLU A 252 -18.13 2.12 4.86
CA GLU A 252 -19.52 2.17 5.31
C GLU A 252 -20.44 1.21 4.56
N ASP A 253 -20.13 0.90 3.29
CA ASP A 253 -20.94 0.01 2.46
C ASP A 253 -20.68 -1.46 2.79
N VAL A 254 -19.53 -1.78 3.41
CA VAL A 254 -19.13 -3.15 3.77
C VAL A 254 -19.30 -3.42 5.28
N TRP A 255 -18.92 -2.48 6.13
CA TRP A 255 -18.85 -2.63 7.59
C TRP A 255 -19.73 -1.62 8.36
N GLY A 256 -20.53 -0.81 7.67
CA GLY A 256 -21.54 0.06 8.27
C GLY A 256 -21.03 1.38 8.86
N ASN A 257 -19.71 1.60 8.94
CA ASN A 257 -19.12 2.83 9.47
C ASN A 257 -18.14 3.45 8.47
N ALA A 258 -18.24 4.76 8.28
CA ALA A 258 -17.35 5.48 7.39
C ALA A 258 -15.94 5.56 7.98
N VAL A 259 -14.94 5.24 7.16
CA VAL A 259 -13.53 5.30 7.52
C VAL A 259 -12.79 6.19 6.50
N PRO A 260 -12.18 7.32 6.91
CA PRO A 260 -11.69 8.34 5.98
C PRO A 260 -10.70 7.87 4.90
N TYR A 261 -9.89 6.86 5.21
CA TYR A 261 -8.88 6.30 4.31
C TYR A 261 -9.35 5.07 3.53
N LEU A 262 -10.47 4.44 3.93
CA LEU A 262 -11.10 3.32 3.22
C LEU A 262 -12.28 3.84 2.40
N GLN A 263 -11.94 4.49 1.29
CA GLN A 263 -12.88 5.10 0.37
C GLN A 263 -12.78 4.41 -0.98
N SER A 264 -13.87 4.43 -1.74
CA SER A 264 -13.90 3.90 -3.10
C SER A 264 -12.91 4.66 -4.00
N VAL A 265 -12.02 3.88 -4.64
CA VAL A 265 -11.06 4.32 -5.65
C VAL A 265 -11.13 3.41 -6.87
N ASP A 266 -10.76 3.94 -8.03
CA ASP A 266 -10.69 3.19 -9.28
C ASP A 266 -9.55 2.16 -9.21
N SER A 267 -9.83 0.92 -9.63
CA SER A 267 -8.85 -0.16 -9.74
C SER A 267 -8.91 -0.74 -11.16
N PRO A 268 -8.40 0.00 -12.15
CA PRO A 268 -8.60 -0.33 -13.55
C PRO A 268 -7.88 -1.61 -13.98
N TRP A 269 -6.81 -1.99 -13.28
CA TRP A 269 -5.98 -3.14 -13.63
C TRP A 269 -6.68 -4.48 -13.37
N ASP A 270 -7.54 -4.57 -12.35
CA ASP A 270 -8.26 -5.79 -11.98
C ASP A 270 -9.05 -6.37 -13.15
N LYS A 271 -9.67 -5.50 -13.95
CA LYS A 271 -10.44 -5.88 -15.14
C LYS A 271 -9.61 -6.64 -16.18
N THR A 272 -8.31 -6.39 -16.20
CA THR A 272 -7.40 -6.85 -17.26
C THR A 272 -6.42 -7.90 -16.78
N LEU A 273 -6.03 -7.85 -15.51
CA LEU A 273 -4.95 -8.68 -14.97
C LEU A 273 -5.45 -9.81 -14.08
N ALA A 274 -6.62 -9.66 -13.44
CA ALA A 274 -7.11 -10.65 -12.50
C ALA A 274 -7.80 -11.82 -13.24
N PRO A 275 -7.30 -13.07 -13.11
CA PRO A 275 -7.91 -14.23 -13.78
C PRO A 275 -9.35 -14.48 -13.33
N GLY A 276 -9.67 -14.10 -12.09
CA GLY A 276 -10.98 -14.26 -11.46
C GLY A 276 -11.94 -13.08 -11.63
N TYR A 277 -11.63 -12.08 -12.47
CA TYR A 277 -12.44 -10.86 -12.57
C TYR A 277 -13.92 -11.14 -12.93
N LYS A 278 -14.20 -12.20 -13.70
CA LYS A 278 -15.55 -12.68 -13.97
C LYS A 278 -15.63 -14.17 -13.73
N GLN A 279 -16.62 -14.58 -12.93
CA GLN A 279 -16.95 -15.97 -12.71
C GLN A 279 -18.45 -16.17 -12.88
N THR A 280 -18.83 -17.29 -13.50
CA THR A 280 -20.22 -17.70 -13.68
C THR A 280 -20.42 -19.01 -12.92
N VAL A 281 -21.42 -19.04 -12.04
CA VAL A 281 -21.81 -20.24 -11.32
C VAL A 281 -23.19 -20.67 -11.79
N THR A 282 -23.31 -21.92 -12.24
CA THR A 282 -24.58 -22.53 -12.61
C THR A 282 -25.10 -23.34 -11.43
N MET A 283 -26.28 -22.99 -10.93
CA MET A 283 -26.94 -23.69 -9.82
C MET A 283 -28.28 -24.24 -10.32
N LYS A 284 -28.75 -25.34 -9.72
CA LYS A 284 -30.10 -25.83 -10.05
C LYS A 284 -31.14 -24.89 -9.47
N ARG A 285 -32.30 -24.79 -10.12
CA ARG A 285 -33.39 -23.91 -9.67
C ARG A 285 -33.89 -24.23 -8.25
N ASN A 286 -33.78 -25.48 -7.81
CA ASN A 286 -34.18 -25.89 -6.46
C ASN A 286 -33.10 -25.61 -5.39
N GLU A 287 -31.96 -25.03 -5.76
CA GLU A 287 -30.84 -24.70 -4.86
C GLU A 287 -30.70 -23.16 -4.67
N ILE A 288 -31.58 -22.36 -5.29
CA ILE A 288 -31.63 -20.88 -5.20
C ILE A 288 -32.86 -20.46 -4.41
#